data_AF-A0A2V8H9U5-F1
#
_entry.id   AF-A0A2V8H9U5-F1
#
_cell.length_a   1.000
_cell.length_b   1.000
_cell.length_c   1.000
_cell.angle_alpha   90.00
_cell.angle_beta   90.00
_cell.angle_gamma   90.00
#
_symmetry.space_group_name_H-M   'P 1'
#
loop_
_entity.id
_entity.type
_entity.pdbx_description
1 polymer ?
#
loop_
_entity_poly.entity_id
_entity_poly.type
_entity_poly.pdbx_seq_one_letter_code
_entity_poly.pdbx_strand_id
1 'polypeptide(L)'
;MTPLVECVPNFSEGRRIDVVDAIVNAMTSVPHVYLLGHEMDADHNRAVVTIVGSPETIGEAAIRGVETAMQHIDLTTHQGEHPRVGAADVIPFVPIRGVSLLDCVEIAKKVGREIASRFKIPVYLYEAAATRPQRTNLENIRRGQFEALRNEIQTNPDRYPDFGEPRLHPTAGATVVGARKPLIAYNINLDTSDVSIAKEIAKRVRFSSGGLPFVKAMGVLLKDRIQAQVSMNLTDYEQTPMELVYEAVKTEAEHYGVSIAGSEIVGLIPQKAIEQAVEFYLRVENFKPEMILENRLAEVMSRAPVQAAAQPPAQPPAQPATMADALRGFVDRVASAEPIPGGGSVAALAGALGAALGQMAIRITREKKNYQQHAERYADALDRLSRHTAELLGFVDRDSEAYERVMAAYKLPKDSPDRERAIQDGLMHATEIPCRTGSSAAEALRICEDLRSIIHVNVASDFQVGVQMLQTSVRGAVANMRTNLTGIKDPAARIRYEDMILSFEQMLEIR
;
A
#
# COMPACT_ATOMS: atom_id res chain seq x y z
N MET A 1 15.08 -0.19 4.52
CA MET A 1 14.90 -1.08 3.35
C MET A 1 14.71 -0.23 2.11
N THR A 2 15.23 -0.64 0.94
CA THR A 2 15.11 0.14 -0.30
C THR A 2 13.66 0.17 -0.80
N PRO A 3 13.11 1.35 -1.14
CA PRO A 3 11.78 1.49 -1.75
C PRO A 3 11.68 0.73 -3.08
N LEU A 4 10.57 0.04 -3.31
CA LEU A 4 10.32 -0.75 -4.52
C LEU A 4 8.92 -0.51 -5.06
N VAL A 5 8.87 -0.35 -6.38
CA VAL A 5 7.66 -0.23 -7.20
C VAL A 5 7.71 -1.29 -8.27
N GLU A 6 6.62 -2.03 -8.40
CA GLU A 6 6.40 -2.92 -9.55
C GLU A 6 5.75 -2.11 -10.67
N CYS A 7 6.19 -2.33 -11.90
CA CYS A 7 5.52 -1.83 -13.10
C CYS A 7 5.22 -3.02 -14.01
N VAL A 8 3.96 -3.10 -14.46
CA VAL A 8 3.45 -4.24 -15.25
C VAL A 8 2.97 -3.77 -16.64
N PRO A 9 3.84 -3.20 -17.49
CA PRO A 9 3.43 -2.68 -18.79
C PRO A 9 2.90 -3.79 -19.70
N ASN A 10 1.88 -3.43 -20.46
CA ASN A 10 1.18 -4.29 -21.40
C ASN A 10 1.44 -3.80 -22.82
N PHE A 11 1.92 -4.69 -23.67
CA PHE A 11 2.25 -4.37 -25.06
C PHE A 11 1.35 -5.15 -26.02
N SER A 12 0.94 -4.48 -27.09
CA SER A 12 0.13 -5.07 -28.17
C SER A 12 1.02 -5.87 -29.12
N GLU A 13 1.70 -6.88 -28.59
CA GLU A 13 2.52 -7.84 -29.32
C GLU A 13 2.64 -9.13 -28.52
N GLY A 14 2.24 -10.27 -29.07
CA GLY A 14 2.31 -11.57 -28.42
C GLY A 14 2.86 -12.69 -29.32
N ARG A 15 3.37 -12.35 -30.50
CA ARG A 15 3.83 -13.32 -31.52
C ARG A 15 5.30 -13.14 -31.90
N ARG A 16 5.80 -11.91 -31.93
CA ARG A 16 7.18 -11.56 -32.29
C ARG A 16 8.05 -11.42 -31.05
N ILE A 17 8.74 -12.50 -30.70
CA ILE A 17 9.62 -12.54 -29.51
C ILE A 17 10.76 -11.52 -29.59
N ASP A 18 11.31 -11.29 -30.79
CA ASP A 18 12.37 -10.32 -31.03
C ASP A 18 11.96 -8.88 -30.65
N VAL A 19 10.68 -8.54 -30.87
CA VAL A 19 10.12 -7.24 -30.50
C VAL A 19 9.94 -7.13 -28.99
N VAL A 20 9.43 -8.18 -28.34
CA VAL A 20 9.25 -8.20 -26.88
C VAL A 20 10.60 -8.17 -26.17
N ASP A 21 11.59 -8.92 -26.65
CA ASP A 21 12.96 -8.90 -26.13
C ASP A 21 13.59 -7.52 -26.28
N ALA A 22 13.39 -6.84 -27.41
CA ALA A 22 13.88 -5.46 -27.59
C ALA A 22 13.28 -4.50 -26.55
N ILE A 23 11.96 -4.62 -26.30
CA ILE A 23 11.26 -3.82 -25.29
C ILE A 23 11.79 -4.12 -23.88
N VAL A 24 11.94 -5.41 -23.53
CA VAL A 24 12.49 -5.85 -22.23
C VAL A 24 13.91 -5.33 -22.03
N ASN A 25 14.77 -5.45 -23.04
CA ASN A 25 16.15 -4.96 -23.00
C ASN A 25 16.20 -3.44 -22.82
N ALA A 26 15.33 -2.68 -23.49
CA ALA A 26 15.24 -1.24 -23.33
C ALA A 26 14.86 -0.85 -21.89
N MET A 27 13.88 -1.53 -21.29
CA MET A 27 13.45 -1.26 -19.91
C MET A 27 14.52 -1.63 -18.88
N THR A 28 15.16 -2.79 -19.04
CA THR A 28 16.19 -3.30 -18.11
C THR A 28 17.57 -2.66 -18.30
N SER A 29 17.76 -1.88 -19.38
CA SER A 29 18.95 -1.02 -19.54
C SER A 29 19.06 0.10 -18.50
N VAL A 30 17.97 0.40 -17.80
CA VAL A 30 17.94 1.39 -16.73
C VAL A 30 18.57 0.80 -15.46
N PRO A 31 19.54 1.49 -14.82
CA PRO A 31 20.17 0.98 -13.60
C PRO A 31 19.15 0.65 -12.50
N HIS A 32 19.38 -0.48 -11.82
CA HIS A 32 18.57 -0.95 -10.70
C HIS A 32 17.09 -1.23 -11.04
N VAL A 33 16.79 -1.51 -12.30
CA VAL A 33 15.52 -2.06 -12.75
C VAL A 33 15.73 -3.52 -13.12
N TYR A 34 14.88 -4.39 -12.59
CA TYR A 34 15.00 -5.84 -12.75
C TYR A 34 13.74 -6.40 -13.40
N LEU A 35 13.92 -7.31 -14.35
CA LEU A 35 12.84 -8.11 -14.90
C LEU A 35 12.47 -9.21 -13.90
N LEU A 36 11.18 -9.28 -13.55
CA LEU A 36 10.61 -10.38 -12.76
C LEU A 36 10.03 -11.47 -13.65
N GLY A 37 9.49 -11.09 -14.82
CA GLY A 37 8.98 -12.04 -15.80
C GLY A 37 8.35 -11.31 -16.99
N HIS A 38 8.08 -12.06 -18.05
CA HIS A 38 7.20 -11.63 -19.12
C HIS A 38 6.37 -12.82 -19.61
N GLU A 39 5.13 -12.54 -20.01
CA GLU A 39 4.20 -13.52 -20.54
C GLU A 39 3.73 -13.04 -21.91
N MET A 40 3.77 -13.93 -22.90
CA MET A 40 3.30 -13.67 -24.25
C MET A 40 2.13 -14.58 -24.57
N ASP A 41 1.07 -13.99 -25.13
CA ASP A 41 -0.11 -14.71 -25.58
C ASP A 41 -0.32 -14.48 -27.07
N ALA A 42 -0.15 -15.53 -27.87
CA ALA A 42 -0.22 -15.46 -29.33
C ALA A 42 -1.66 -15.28 -29.86
N ASP A 43 -2.66 -15.80 -29.14
CA ASP A 43 -4.08 -15.72 -29.50
C ASP A 43 -4.61 -14.31 -29.22
N HIS A 44 -4.33 -13.81 -28.01
CA HIS A 44 -4.65 -12.45 -27.61
C HIS A 44 -3.72 -11.39 -28.24
N ASN A 45 -2.61 -11.82 -28.84
CA ASN A 45 -1.54 -11.01 -29.43
C ASN A 45 -1.10 -9.86 -28.50
N ARG A 46 -0.78 -10.23 -27.25
CA ARG A 46 -0.43 -9.33 -26.16
C ARG A 46 0.74 -9.90 -25.35
N ALA A 47 1.61 -9.02 -24.90
CA ALA A 47 2.64 -9.32 -23.92
C ALA A 47 2.40 -8.53 -22.64
N VAL A 48 2.64 -9.17 -21.51
CA VAL A 48 2.67 -8.54 -20.19
C VAL A 48 4.09 -8.67 -19.69
N VAL A 49 4.74 -7.56 -19.41
CA VAL A 49 6.09 -7.54 -18.85
C VAL A 49 6.01 -7.05 -17.42
N THR A 50 6.72 -7.70 -16.50
CA THR A 50 6.74 -7.34 -15.08
C THR A 50 8.15 -6.97 -14.68
N ILE A 51 8.36 -5.70 -14.33
CA ILE A 51 9.63 -5.15 -13.87
C ILE A 51 9.49 -4.56 -12.48
N VAL A 52 10.58 -4.50 -11.73
CA VAL A 52 10.65 -3.84 -10.42
C VAL A 52 11.84 -2.90 -10.37
N GLY A 53 11.68 -1.76 -9.69
CA GLY A 53 12.73 -0.76 -9.54
C GLY A 53 12.42 0.23 -8.42
N SER A 54 13.29 1.19 -8.22
CA SER A 54 13.04 2.28 -7.27
C SER A 54 12.07 3.30 -7.88
N PRO A 55 11.38 4.13 -7.05
CA PRO A 55 10.52 5.21 -7.53
C PRO A 55 11.18 6.14 -8.56
N GLU A 56 12.49 6.33 -8.45
CA GLU A 56 13.28 7.23 -9.30
C GLU A 56 13.56 6.63 -10.69
N THR A 57 13.77 5.31 -10.77
CA THR A 57 14.22 4.64 -12.01
C THR A 57 13.10 3.95 -12.78
N ILE A 58 12.07 3.46 -12.08
CA ILE A 58 11.01 2.64 -12.69
C ILE A 58 10.22 3.40 -13.76
N GLY A 59 10.02 4.70 -13.58
CA GLY A 59 9.31 5.54 -14.55
C GLY A 59 10.09 5.72 -15.86
N GLU A 60 11.42 5.90 -15.78
CA GLU A 60 12.27 6.00 -16.97
C GLU A 60 12.32 4.66 -17.71
N ALA A 61 12.37 3.53 -17.00
CA ALA A 61 12.28 2.21 -17.63
C ALA A 61 10.99 2.05 -18.42
N ALA A 62 9.84 2.38 -17.82
CA ALA A 62 8.55 2.33 -18.51
C ALA A 62 8.53 3.21 -19.78
N ILE A 63 9.09 4.42 -19.72
CA ILE A 63 9.18 5.34 -20.87
C ILE A 63 10.01 4.73 -22.01
N ARG A 64 11.15 4.09 -21.72
CA ARG A 64 11.97 3.40 -22.73
C ARG A 64 11.26 2.20 -23.36
N GLY A 65 10.46 1.48 -22.56
CA GLY A 65 9.60 0.41 -23.06
C GLY A 65 8.56 0.96 -24.05
N VAL A 66 7.93 2.10 -23.75
CA VAL A 66 6.98 2.77 -24.65
C VAL A 66 7.65 3.23 -25.94
N GLU A 67 8.84 3.84 -25.85
CA GLU A 67 9.60 4.28 -27.00
C GLU A 67 9.90 3.13 -27.97
N THR A 68 10.40 2.02 -27.42
CA THR A 68 10.73 0.83 -28.21
C THR A 68 9.48 0.21 -28.80
N ALA A 69 8.40 0.09 -28.02
CA ALA A 69 7.12 -0.42 -28.51
C ALA A 69 6.57 0.42 -29.67
N MET A 70 6.65 1.76 -29.57
CA MET A 70 6.22 2.68 -30.62
C MET A 70 7.00 2.49 -31.94
N GLN A 71 8.28 2.13 -31.86
CA GLN A 71 9.14 1.92 -33.02
C GLN A 71 8.87 0.59 -33.75
N HIS A 72 8.40 -0.44 -33.02
CA HIS A 72 8.30 -1.81 -33.54
C HIS A 72 6.87 -2.33 -33.72
N ILE A 73 5.87 -1.67 -33.13
CA ILE A 73 4.46 -2.09 -33.15
C ILE A 73 3.63 -1.06 -33.92
N ASP A 74 2.94 -1.53 -34.95
CA ASP A 74 1.99 -0.74 -35.73
C ASP A 74 0.56 -1.25 -35.52
N LEU A 75 -0.24 -0.50 -34.74
CA LEU A 75 -1.63 -0.86 -34.47
C LEU A 75 -2.53 -0.86 -35.70
N THR A 76 -2.14 -0.20 -36.79
CA THR A 76 -2.94 -0.21 -38.02
C THR A 76 -2.96 -1.58 -38.70
N THR A 77 -1.99 -2.43 -38.37
CA THR A 77 -1.88 -3.82 -38.85
C THR A 77 -2.05 -4.86 -37.74
N HIS A 78 -1.99 -4.44 -36.47
CA HIS A 78 -2.17 -5.32 -35.32
C HIS A 78 -3.60 -5.85 -35.21
N GLN A 79 -3.72 -7.17 -35.04
CA GLN A 79 -4.95 -7.87 -34.71
C GLN A 79 -4.70 -8.86 -33.57
N GLY A 80 -5.62 -8.92 -32.60
CA GLY A 80 -5.61 -9.84 -31.47
C GLY A 80 -6.97 -9.87 -30.79
N GLU A 81 -7.27 -10.96 -30.06
CA GLU A 81 -8.56 -11.09 -29.36
C GLU A 81 -8.68 -10.14 -28.16
N HIS A 82 -7.55 -9.69 -27.60
CA HIS A 82 -7.55 -8.80 -26.44
C HIS A 82 -7.80 -7.33 -26.82
N PRO A 83 -8.74 -6.63 -26.15
CA PRO A 83 -8.98 -5.21 -26.39
C PRO A 83 -7.75 -4.35 -26.13
N ARG A 84 -7.39 -3.51 -27.11
CA ARG A 84 -6.22 -2.62 -27.06
C ARG A 84 -6.50 -1.25 -27.67
N VAL A 85 -5.81 -0.23 -27.18
CA VAL A 85 -5.79 1.15 -27.68
C VAL A 85 -4.37 1.66 -27.97
N GLY A 86 -3.33 0.97 -27.48
CA GLY A 86 -1.93 1.37 -27.58
C GLY A 86 -0.95 0.27 -27.96
N ALA A 87 0.15 0.63 -28.62
CA ALA A 87 1.31 -0.25 -28.80
C ALA A 87 1.88 -0.65 -27.42
N ALA A 88 2.07 0.36 -26.56
CA ALA A 88 2.10 0.20 -25.11
C ALA A 88 0.72 0.59 -24.58
N ASP A 89 -0.08 -0.41 -24.24
CA ASP A 89 -1.52 -0.26 -24.01
C ASP A 89 -1.85 0.23 -22.61
N VAL A 90 -1.38 -0.46 -21.57
CA VAL A 90 -1.54 -0.04 -20.18
C VAL A 90 -0.25 -0.20 -19.39
N ILE A 91 0.07 0.79 -18.56
CA ILE A 91 1.28 0.88 -17.74
C ILE A 91 0.88 1.20 -16.29
N PRO A 92 0.60 0.16 -15.48
CA PRO A 92 0.35 0.32 -14.05
C PRO A 92 1.65 0.41 -13.25
N PHE A 93 1.64 1.27 -12.22
CA PHE A 93 2.60 1.29 -11.14
C PHE A 93 1.94 0.77 -9.86
N VAL A 94 2.60 -0.17 -9.19
CA VAL A 94 2.07 -0.90 -8.04
C VAL A 94 3.03 -0.76 -6.86
N PRO A 95 2.56 -0.31 -5.69
CA PRO A 95 3.41 -0.19 -4.50
C PRO A 95 3.76 -1.58 -3.97
N ILE A 96 5.06 -1.86 -3.77
CA ILE A 96 5.53 -3.13 -3.20
C ILE A 96 6.06 -2.93 -1.78
N ARG A 97 7.03 -2.02 -1.59
CA ARG A 97 7.67 -1.83 -0.29
C ARG A 97 8.20 -0.41 -0.14
N GLY A 98 7.90 0.23 0.99
CA GLY A 98 8.40 1.58 1.29
C GLY A 98 7.92 2.66 0.32
N VAL A 99 6.81 2.41 -0.38
CA VAL A 99 6.19 3.32 -1.36
C VAL A 99 4.69 3.26 -1.18
N SER A 100 4.02 4.41 -1.17
CA SER A 100 2.56 4.49 -1.07
C SER A 100 1.89 4.42 -2.43
N LEU A 101 0.58 4.17 -2.45
CA LEU A 101 -0.21 4.27 -3.68
C LEU A 101 -0.19 5.70 -4.26
N LEU A 102 -0.15 6.73 -3.41
CA LEU A 102 -0.06 8.12 -3.84
C LEU A 102 1.27 8.43 -4.54
N ASP A 103 2.38 7.87 -4.05
CA ASP A 103 3.67 7.99 -4.73
C ASP A 103 3.62 7.38 -6.13
N CYS A 104 2.97 6.21 -6.27
CA CYS A 104 2.75 5.58 -7.56
C CYS A 104 1.86 6.43 -8.49
N VAL A 105 0.87 7.15 -7.95
CA VAL A 105 0.05 8.10 -8.72
C VAL A 105 0.91 9.24 -9.27
N GLU A 106 1.83 9.77 -8.48
CA GLU A 106 2.72 10.84 -8.94
C GLU A 106 3.73 10.33 -9.99
N ILE A 107 4.24 9.10 -9.85
CA ILE A 107 5.02 8.43 -10.91
C ILE A 107 4.19 8.31 -12.19
N ALA A 108 2.95 7.81 -12.10
CA ALA A 108 2.06 7.64 -13.24
C ALA A 108 1.80 8.97 -13.97
N LYS A 109 1.53 10.06 -13.23
CA LYS A 109 1.34 11.40 -13.80
C LYS A 109 2.61 11.92 -14.48
N LYS A 110 3.78 11.74 -13.85
CA LYS A 110 5.06 12.15 -14.41
C LYS A 110 5.35 11.40 -15.71
N VAL A 111 5.25 10.07 -15.69
CA VAL A 111 5.45 9.21 -16.86
C VAL A 111 4.47 9.55 -17.97
N GLY A 112 3.19 9.74 -17.66
CA GLY A 112 2.18 10.13 -18.64
C GLY A 112 2.49 11.47 -19.33
N ARG A 113 2.94 12.47 -18.58
CA ARG A 113 3.38 13.76 -19.17
C ARG A 113 4.59 13.60 -20.09
N GLU A 114 5.58 12.82 -19.67
CA GLU A 114 6.79 12.57 -20.46
C GLU A 114 6.49 11.82 -21.77
N ILE A 115 5.67 10.76 -21.71
CA ILE A 115 5.23 10.01 -22.90
C ILE A 115 4.53 10.94 -23.91
N ALA A 116 3.57 11.74 -23.43
CA ALA A 116 2.84 12.66 -24.29
C ALA A 116 3.74 13.76 -24.87
N SER A 117 4.67 14.30 -24.08
CA SER A 117 5.58 15.36 -24.51
C SER A 117 6.59 14.86 -25.54
N ARG A 118 7.27 13.75 -25.24
CA ARG A 118 8.38 13.20 -26.04
C ARG A 118 7.90 12.50 -27.31
N PHE A 119 6.86 11.69 -27.21
CA PHE A 119 6.44 10.77 -28.29
C PHE A 119 5.15 11.19 -28.98
N LYS A 120 4.49 12.26 -28.52
CA LYS A 120 3.19 12.72 -29.05
C LYS A 120 2.12 11.62 -29.01
N ILE A 121 2.23 10.69 -28.06
CA ILE A 121 1.23 9.67 -27.77
C ILE A 121 0.26 10.26 -26.74
N PRO A 122 -1.06 10.34 -27.01
CA PRO A 122 -2.02 10.77 -26.01
C PRO A 122 -2.08 9.77 -24.85
N VAL A 123 -2.13 10.29 -23.62
CA VAL A 123 -2.13 9.49 -22.40
C VAL A 123 -3.41 9.67 -21.60
N TYR A 124 -3.98 8.55 -21.15
CA TYR A 124 -5.11 8.52 -20.22
C TYR A 124 -4.65 8.01 -18.86
N LEU A 125 -5.09 8.69 -17.80
CA LEU A 125 -4.86 8.22 -16.43
C LEU A 125 -6.02 7.35 -15.95
N TYR A 126 -5.70 6.22 -15.32
CA TYR A 126 -6.70 5.25 -14.84
C TYR A 126 -6.46 4.82 -13.38
N GLU A 127 -7.42 4.07 -12.82
CA GLU A 127 -7.41 3.61 -11.42
C GLU A 127 -7.18 4.78 -10.44
N ALA A 128 -6.26 4.65 -9.48
CA ALA A 128 -6.00 5.68 -8.47
C ALA A 128 -5.43 6.98 -9.07
N ALA A 129 -4.93 6.94 -10.31
CA ALA A 129 -4.44 8.12 -11.01
C ALA A 129 -5.52 8.82 -11.85
N ALA A 130 -6.71 8.22 -12.01
CA ALA A 130 -7.77 8.76 -12.85
C ALA A 130 -8.20 10.17 -12.41
N THR A 131 -8.25 11.10 -13.36
CA THR A 131 -8.73 12.48 -13.13
C THR A 131 -10.25 12.59 -13.22
N ARG A 132 -10.90 11.60 -13.83
CA ARG A 132 -12.36 11.51 -14.04
C ARG A 132 -12.87 10.18 -13.49
N PRO A 133 -14.01 10.16 -12.78
CA PRO A 133 -14.56 8.93 -12.20
C PRO A 133 -14.78 7.80 -13.21
N GLN A 134 -15.15 8.14 -14.45
CA GLN A 134 -15.40 7.15 -15.51
C GLN A 134 -14.11 6.44 -15.97
N ARG A 135 -12.94 7.05 -15.74
CA ARG A 135 -11.63 6.53 -16.14
C ARG A 135 -10.99 5.60 -15.11
N THR A 136 -11.56 5.49 -13.92
CA THR A 136 -11.08 4.51 -12.93
C THR A 136 -11.08 3.10 -13.53
N ASN A 137 -12.15 2.73 -14.24
CA ASN A 137 -12.24 1.45 -14.95
C ASN A 137 -11.58 1.52 -16.34
N LEU A 138 -10.54 0.69 -16.54
CA LEU A 138 -9.78 0.59 -17.80
C LEU A 138 -10.68 0.27 -19.01
N GLU A 139 -11.72 -0.53 -18.81
CA GLU A 139 -12.66 -0.97 -19.85
C GLU A 139 -13.42 0.21 -20.48
N ASN A 140 -13.66 1.28 -19.72
CA ASN A 140 -14.29 2.48 -20.24
C ASN A 140 -13.37 3.25 -21.18
N ILE A 141 -12.07 3.30 -20.86
CA ILE A 141 -11.06 3.93 -21.71
C ILE A 141 -10.89 3.11 -23.00
N ARG A 142 -10.76 1.78 -22.87
CA ARG A 142 -10.61 0.84 -23.99
C ARG A 142 -11.88 0.61 -24.82
N ARG A 143 -13.01 1.23 -24.48
CA ARG A 143 -14.28 1.00 -25.17
C ARG A 143 -14.16 1.37 -26.65
N GLY A 144 -14.42 0.38 -27.52
CA GLY A 144 -14.30 0.54 -28.97
C GLY A 144 -12.87 0.42 -29.52
N GLN A 145 -11.90 0.10 -28.65
CA GLN A 145 -10.50 -0.19 -29.00
C GLN A 145 -9.80 0.96 -29.75
N PHE A 146 -8.68 0.68 -30.41
CA PHE A 146 -7.93 1.61 -31.23
C PHE A 146 -8.79 2.26 -32.32
N GLU A 147 -9.62 1.48 -33.01
CA GLU A 147 -10.37 1.91 -34.19
C GLU A 147 -11.42 2.98 -33.87
N ALA A 148 -12.24 2.76 -32.83
CA ALA A 148 -13.25 3.75 -32.44
C ALA A 148 -12.61 4.97 -31.77
N LEU A 149 -11.59 4.75 -30.92
CA LEU A 149 -10.91 5.83 -30.22
C LEU A 149 -10.25 6.81 -31.19
N ARG A 150 -9.69 6.30 -32.31
CA ARG A 150 -9.10 7.13 -33.37
C ARG A 150 -10.06 8.18 -33.92
N ASN A 151 -11.35 7.84 -34.04
CA ASN A 151 -12.37 8.72 -34.58
C ASN A 151 -12.99 9.61 -33.50
N GLU A 152 -13.27 9.03 -32.33
CA GLU A 152 -13.97 9.73 -31.25
C GLU A 152 -13.08 10.75 -30.53
N ILE A 153 -11.76 10.51 -30.41
CA ILE A 153 -10.85 11.38 -29.66
C ILE A 153 -10.83 12.82 -30.18
N GLN A 154 -11.05 13.03 -31.48
CA GLN A 154 -10.99 14.34 -32.14
C GLN A 154 -12.29 15.14 -31.97
N THR A 155 -13.41 14.46 -31.74
CA THR A 155 -14.76 15.06 -31.83
C THR A 155 -15.53 14.99 -30.52
N ASN A 156 -15.16 14.08 -29.61
CA ASN A 156 -15.82 13.88 -28.34
C ASN A 156 -14.93 14.36 -27.16
N PRO A 157 -15.29 15.48 -26.49
CA PRO A 157 -14.57 15.99 -25.32
C PRO A 157 -14.45 15.00 -24.14
N ASP A 158 -15.36 14.02 -24.04
CA ASP A 158 -15.28 12.98 -23.01
C ASP A 158 -14.10 12.02 -23.25
N ARG A 159 -13.68 11.91 -24.51
CA ARG A 159 -12.55 11.11 -24.96
C ARG A 159 -11.22 11.86 -24.99
N TYR A 160 -11.16 13.13 -24.61
CA TYR A 160 -9.89 13.86 -24.61
C TYR A 160 -8.88 13.26 -23.62
N PRO A 161 -7.61 13.08 -23.98
CA PRO A 161 -6.63 12.50 -23.07
C PRO A 161 -6.36 13.41 -21.87
N ASP A 162 -5.77 12.84 -20.82
CA ASP A 162 -5.29 13.59 -19.67
C ASP A 162 -4.03 14.39 -20.01
N PHE A 163 -3.16 13.81 -20.84
CA PHE A 163 -1.97 14.46 -21.37
C PHE A 163 -1.83 14.23 -22.88
N GLY A 164 -1.31 15.24 -23.58
CA GLY A 164 -1.14 15.21 -25.03
C GLY A 164 -2.32 15.80 -25.79
N GLU A 165 -2.20 15.84 -27.12
CA GLU A 165 -3.25 16.37 -27.99
C GLU A 165 -4.40 15.36 -28.13
N PRO A 166 -5.65 15.81 -28.38
CA PRO A 166 -6.80 14.94 -28.63
C PRO A 166 -6.74 14.27 -30.02
N ARG A 167 -5.64 13.57 -30.28
CA ARG A 167 -5.35 12.86 -31.52
C ARG A 167 -4.47 11.65 -31.21
N LEU A 168 -4.86 10.47 -31.69
CA LEU A 168 -4.04 9.27 -31.57
C LEU A 168 -2.73 9.40 -32.36
N HIS A 169 -1.68 8.80 -31.81
CA HIS A 169 -0.47 8.57 -32.58
C HIS A 169 -0.78 7.62 -33.76
N PRO A 170 -0.28 7.87 -34.99
CA PRO A 170 -0.70 7.14 -36.19
C PRO A 170 -0.59 5.62 -36.10
N THR A 171 0.52 5.12 -35.53
CA THR A 171 0.82 3.69 -35.39
C THR A 171 0.71 3.20 -33.94
N ALA A 172 1.24 3.95 -32.98
CA ALA A 172 1.25 3.56 -31.57
C ALA A 172 -0.07 3.78 -30.80
N GLY A 173 -1.04 4.53 -31.33
CA GLY A 173 -2.33 4.75 -30.65
C GLY A 173 -2.26 5.66 -29.42
N ALA A 174 -2.85 5.22 -28.31
CA ALA A 174 -2.86 5.88 -27.01
C ALA A 174 -2.30 4.98 -25.92
N THR A 175 -1.70 5.56 -24.88
CA THR A 175 -1.21 4.79 -23.72
C THR A 175 -2.05 5.09 -22.50
N VAL A 176 -2.45 4.07 -21.76
CA VAL A 176 -3.09 4.23 -20.45
C VAL A 176 -2.05 4.07 -19.36
N VAL A 177 -1.92 5.03 -18.45
CA VAL A 177 -0.94 4.98 -17.34
C VAL A 177 -1.69 5.11 -16.04
N GLY A 178 -1.32 4.36 -15.01
CA GLY A 178 -1.99 4.55 -13.72
C GLY A 178 -1.28 3.91 -12.55
N ALA A 179 -1.92 4.00 -11.41
CA ALA A 179 -1.45 3.41 -10.18
C ALA A 179 -2.59 2.59 -9.56
N ARG A 180 -2.26 1.40 -9.08
CA ARG A 180 -3.23 0.50 -8.47
C ARG A 180 -2.57 -0.37 -7.40
N LYS A 181 -3.40 -0.98 -6.55
CA LYS A 181 -2.95 -2.05 -5.68
C LYS A 181 -2.50 -3.28 -6.50
N PRO A 182 -1.74 -4.21 -5.89
CA PRO A 182 -1.46 -5.51 -6.50
C PRO A 182 -2.76 -6.19 -6.90
N LEU A 183 -2.76 -6.77 -8.09
CA LEU A 183 -3.91 -7.46 -8.66
C LEU A 183 -3.53 -8.93 -8.79
N ILE A 184 -4.41 -9.81 -8.32
CA ILE A 184 -4.21 -11.26 -8.42
C ILE A 184 -5.13 -11.79 -9.50
N ALA A 185 -4.54 -12.32 -10.58
CA ALA A 185 -5.27 -13.07 -11.58
C ALA A 185 -5.43 -14.51 -11.06
N TYR A 186 -6.66 -14.86 -10.65
CA TYR A 186 -6.98 -16.11 -10.01
C TYR A 186 -8.12 -16.80 -10.73
N ASN A 187 -7.83 -17.98 -11.27
CA ASN A 187 -8.77 -18.75 -12.07
C ASN A 187 -9.16 -20.02 -11.32
N ILE A 188 -10.45 -20.38 -11.36
CA ILE A 188 -10.96 -21.61 -10.74
C ILE A 188 -11.55 -22.51 -11.82
N ASN A 189 -11.00 -23.72 -11.92
CA ASN A 189 -11.37 -24.74 -12.89
C ASN A 189 -12.55 -25.54 -12.36
N LEU A 190 -13.63 -25.59 -13.14
CA LEU A 190 -14.81 -26.38 -12.82
C LEU A 190 -14.65 -27.78 -13.40
N ASP A 191 -15.17 -28.78 -12.70
CA ASP A 191 -15.24 -30.16 -13.20
C ASP A 191 -16.40 -30.34 -14.19
N THR A 192 -16.40 -29.53 -15.24
CA THR A 192 -17.36 -29.54 -16.34
C THR A 192 -16.78 -28.83 -17.55
N SER A 193 -17.23 -29.19 -18.75
CA SER A 193 -16.93 -28.45 -19.98
C SER A 193 -18.00 -27.38 -20.30
N ASP A 194 -19.07 -27.29 -19.50
CA ASP A 194 -20.16 -26.36 -19.74
C ASP A 194 -19.80 -24.92 -19.31
N VAL A 195 -19.39 -24.12 -20.29
CA VAL A 195 -19.03 -22.71 -20.08
C VAL A 195 -20.22 -21.85 -19.63
N SER A 196 -21.47 -22.28 -19.85
CA SER A 196 -22.63 -21.53 -19.39
C SER A 196 -22.69 -21.46 -17.87
N ILE A 197 -22.31 -22.55 -17.19
CA ILE A 197 -22.21 -22.62 -15.73
C ILE A 197 -21.14 -21.63 -15.24
N ALA A 198 -19.94 -21.67 -15.82
CA ALA A 198 -18.88 -20.72 -15.46
C ALA A 198 -19.29 -19.26 -15.67
N LYS A 199 -20.06 -18.95 -16.72
CA LYS A 199 -20.56 -17.60 -16.99
C LYS A 199 -21.57 -17.13 -15.94
N GLU A 200 -22.48 -17.99 -15.50
CA GLU A 200 -23.43 -17.66 -14.44
C GLU A 200 -22.73 -17.49 -13.09
N ILE A 201 -21.80 -18.38 -12.73
CA ILE A 201 -21.00 -18.23 -11.50
C ILE A 201 -20.19 -16.92 -11.54
N ALA A 202 -19.49 -16.64 -12.64
CA ALA A 202 -18.75 -15.39 -12.81
C ALA A 202 -19.64 -14.15 -12.64
N LYS A 203 -20.87 -14.19 -13.16
CA LYS A 203 -21.85 -13.11 -13.00
C LYS A 203 -22.30 -12.94 -11.55
N ARG A 204 -22.42 -14.02 -10.77
CA ARG A 204 -22.78 -13.99 -9.35
C ARG A 204 -21.66 -13.41 -8.49
N VAL A 205 -20.42 -13.80 -8.75
CA VAL A 205 -19.28 -13.40 -7.90
C VAL A 205 -18.70 -12.03 -8.25
N ARG A 206 -18.84 -11.54 -9.49
CA ARG A 206 -18.24 -10.25 -9.89
C ARG A 206 -18.98 -9.04 -9.31
N PHE A 207 -18.19 -8.05 -8.88
CA PHE A 207 -18.69 -6.82 -8.29
C PHE A 207 -19.65 -6.04 -9.20
N SER A 208 -19.35 -5.97 -10.50
CA SER A 208 -20.16 -5.22 -11.48
C SER A 208 -21.59 -5.74 -11.64
N SER A 209 -21.91 -6.91 -11.06
CA SER A 209 -23.24 -7.51 -11.05
C SER A 209 -23.82 -7.63 -9.63
N GLY A 210 -23.22 -6.96 -8.65
CA GLY A 210 -23.64 -6.98 -7.24
C GLY A 210 -23.01 -8.10 -6.42
N GLY A 211 -22.00 -8.80 -6.96
CA GLY A 211 -21.25 -9.83 -6.26
C GLY A 211 -20.23 -9.27 -5.26
N LEU A 212 -19.14 -10.02 -5.07
CA LEU A 212 -18.09 -9.67 -4.13
C LEU A 212 -17.38 -8.36 -4.54
N PRO A 213 -17.17 -7.41 -3.61
CA PRO A 213 -16.37 -6.21 -3.87
C PRO A 213 -15.00 -6.55 -4.44
N PHE A 214 -14.45 -5.69 -5.29
CA PHE A 214 -13.09 -5.82 -5.84
C PHE A 214 -12.81 -7.11 -6.66
N VAL A 215 -13.85 -7.86 -7.02
CA VAL A 215 -13.73 -9.02 -7.91
C VAL A 215 -14.27 -8.69 -9.29
N LYS A 216 -13.44 -8.84 -10.32
CA LYS A 216 -13.86 -8.92 -11.72
C LYS A 216 -13.82 -10.38 -12.14
N ALA A 217 -14.87 -10.89 -12.79
CA ALA A 217 -14.91 -12.28 -13.22
C ALA A 217 -15.59 -12.48 -14.58
N MET A 218 -15.16 -13.51 -15.29
CA MET A 218 -15.74 -13.99 -16.55
C MET A 218 -15.66 -15.51 -16.64
N GLY A 219 -16.68 -16.14 -17.22
CA GLY A 219 -16.65 -17.57 -17.54
C GLY A 219 -16.06 -17.84 -18.91
N VAL A 220 -15.04 -18.70 -18.97
CA VAL A 220 -14.31 -19.06 -20.20
C VAL A 220 -14.21 -20.58 -20.36
N LEU A 221 -13.97 -21.02 -21.59
CA LEU A 221 -13.70 -22.43 -21.91
C LEU A 221 -12.24 -22.58 -22.30
N LEU A 222 -11.50 -23.41 -21.55
CA LEU A 222 -10.16 -23.83 -21.92
C LEU A 222 -10.28 -24.90 -23.01
N LYS A 223 -10.04 -24.51 -24.28
CA LYS A 223 -10.21 -25.41 -25.44
C LYS A 223 -9.30 -26.64 -25.35
N ASP A 224 -8.06 -26.45 -24.89
CA ASP A 224 -7.07 -27.54 -24.81
C ASP A 224 -7.40 -28.59 -23.74
N ARG A 225 -8.10 -28.18 -22.67
CA ARG A 225 -8.48 -29.06 -21.56
C ARG A 225 -9.95 -29.48 -21.60
N ILE A 226 -10.74 -28.92 -22.53
CA ILE A 226 -12.20 -29.06 -22.62
C ILE A 226 -12.83 -28.81 -21.24
N GLN A 227 -12.43 -27.71 -20.60
CA GLN A 227 -12.78 -27.42 -19.21
C GLN A 227 -13.28 -25.98 -19.05
N ALA A 228 -14.40 -25.81 -18.36
CA ALA A 228 -14.94 -24.51 -18.01
C ALA A 228 -14.18 -23.92 -16.82
N GLN A 229 -13.92 -22.62 -16.88
CA GLN A 229 -13.13 -21.91 -15.88
C GLN A 229 -13.80 -20.58 -15.53
N VAL A 230 -13.86 -20.27 -14.24
CA VAL A 230 -14.20 -18.94 -13.74
C VAL A 230 -12.89 -18.17 -13.64
N SER A 231 -12.62 -17.30 -14.61
CA SER A 231 -11.44 -16.47 -14.64
C SER A 231 -11.69 -15.16 -13.90
N MET A 232 -10.80 -14.76 -12.99
CA MET A 232 -11.03 -13.63 -12.11
C MET A 232 -9.79 -12.75 -11.94
N ASN A 233 -10.03 -11.46 -11.72
CA ASN A 233 -9.05 -10.51 -11.24
C ASN A 233 -9.52 -9.94 -9.90
N LEU A 234 -8.74 -10.16 -8.85
CA LEU A 234 -8.94 -9.56 -7.54
C LEU A 234 -8.16 -8.25 -7.51
N THR A 235 -8.86 -7.12 -7.54
CA THR A 235 -8.24 -5.79 -7.60
C THR A 235 -7.81 -5.26 -6.23
N ASP A 236 -8.31 -5.85 -5.15
CA ASP A 236 -7.91 -5.57 -3.77
C ASP A 236 -8.09 -6.81 -2.89
N TYR A 237 -7.09 -7.70 -2.92
CA TYR A 237 -7.13 -8.97 -2.16
C TYR A 237 -7.13 -8.76 -0.64
N GLU A 238 -6.72 -7.58 -0.15
CA GLU A 238 -6.74 -7.29 1.29
C GLU A 238 -8.17 -7.08 1.80
N GLN A 239 -9.06 -6.58 0.95
CA GLN A 239 -10.48 -6.37 1.28
C GLN A 239 -11.35 -7.56 0.88
N THR A 240 -11.01 -8.24 -0.22
CA THR A 240 -11.69 -9.47 -0.63
C THR A 240 -10.64 -10.55 -0.90
N PRO A 241 -10.26 -11.30 0.16
CA PRO A 241 -9.22 -12.32 0.09
C PRO A 241 -9.55 -13.49 -0.83
N MET A 242 -8.51 -14.16 -1.32
CA MET A 242 -8.62 -15.23 -2.31
C MET A 242 -9.44 -16.42 -1.82
N GLU A 243 -9.28 -16.77 -0.55
CA GLU A 243 -10.01 -17.86 0.12
C GLU A 243 -11.52 -17.60 0.14
N LEU A 244 -11.96 -16.35 0.34
CA LEU A 244 -13.39 -16.01 0.30
C LEU A 244 -13.95 -16.12 -1.12
N VAL A 245 -13.18 -15.68 -2.11
CA VAL A 245 -13.57 -15.80 -3.52
C VAL A 245 -13.64 -17.28 -3.93
N TYR A 246 -12.68 -18.09 -3.49
CA TYR A 246 -12.68 -19.52 -3.75
C TYR A 246 -13.90 -20.23 -3.13
N GLU A 247 -14.18 -20.00 -1.85
CA GLU A 247 -15.36 -20.58 -1.21
C GLU A 247 -16.68 -20.10 -1.84
N ALA A 248 -16.76 -18.84 -2.29
CA ALA A 248 -17.93 -18.34 -3.00
C ALA A 248 -18.14 -19.03 -4.34
N VAL A 249 -17.09 -19.16 -5.16
CA VAL A 249 -17.17 -19.88 -6.44
C VAL A 249 -17.50 -21.36 -6.24
N LYS A 250 -16.89 -21.99 -5.23
CA LYS A 250 -17.17 -23.38 -4.86
C LYS A 250 -18.63 -23.56 -4.46
N THR A 251 -19.14 -22.70 -3.57
CA THR A 251 -20.54 -22.73 -3.13
C THR A 251 -21.48 -22.56 -4.34
N GLU A 252 -21.21 -21.62 -5.24
CA GLU A 252 -22.03 -21.45 -6.45
C GLU A 252 -21.94 -22.66 -7.39
N ALA A 253 -20.76 -23.26 -7.57
CA ALA A 253 -20.59 -24.46 -8.38
C ALA A 253 -21.39 -25.66 -7.83
N GLU A 254 -21.42 -25.82 -6.51
CA GLU A 254 -22.22 -26.86 -5.82
C GLU A 254 -23.73 -26.73 -6.11
N HIS A 255 -24.25 -25.51 -6.27
CA HIS A 255 -25.66 -25.29 -6.65
C HIS A 255 -25.99 -25.83 -8.06
N TYR A 256 -24.98 -25.92 -8.93
CA TYR A 256 -25.11 -26.52 -10.27
C TYR A 256 -24.71 -28.00 -10.29
N GLY A 257 -24.40 -28.61 -9.14
CA GLY A 257 -23.94 -30.00 -9.04
C GLY A 257 -22.55 -30.22 -9.64
N VAL A 258 -21.73 -29.16 -9.74
CA VAL A 258 -20.38 -29.20 -10.31
C VAL A 258 -19.36 -29.04 -9.20
N SER A 259 -18.30 -29.86 -9.24
CA SER A 259 -17.18 -29.75 -8.29
C SER A 259 -16.07 -28.84 -8.83
N ILE A 260 -15.17 -28.40 -7.95
CA ILE A 260 -13.98 -27.65 -8.35
C ILE A 260 -12.85 -28.65 -8.67
N ALA A 261 -12.36 -28.61 -9.90
CA ALA A 261 -11.26 -29.48 -10.35
C ALA A 261 -9.88 -28.95 -9.93
N GLY A 262 -9.78 -27.64 -9.65
CA GLY A 262 -8.55 -27.00 -9.18
C GLY A 262 -8.61 -25.49 -9.38
N SER A 263 -7.49 -24.81 -9.13
CA SER A 263 -7.35 -23.39 -9.39
C SER A 263 -5.93 -23.07 -9.88
N GLU A 264 -5.77 -21.87 -10.44
CA GLU A 264 -4.55 -21.41 -11.07
C GLU A 264 -4.34 -19.92 -10.77
N ILE A 265 -3.11 -19.56 -10.44
CA ILE A 265 -2.66 -18.18 -10.36
C ILE A 265 -1.95 -17.87 -11.67
N VAL A 266 -2.34 -16.79 -12.34
CA VAL A 266 -1.67 -16.32 -13.55
C VAL A 266 -0.69 -15.21 -13.15
N GLY A 267 0.59 -15.42 -13.43
CA GLY A 267 1.67 -14.52 -13.05
C GLY A 267 2.09 -14.63 -11.58
N LEU A 268 2.49 -13.49 -11.01
CA LEU A 268 3.00 -13.40 -9.64
C LEU A 268 1.88 -13.07 -8.66
N ILE A 269 2.06 -13.52 -7.41
CA ILE A 269 1.14 -13.29 -6.31
C ILE A 269 1.84 -12.62 -5.13
N PRO A 270 1.22 -11.62 -4.47
CA PRO A 270 1.72 -11.10 -3.21
C PRO A 270 1.71 -12.19 -2.13
N GLN A 271 2.84 -12.35 -1.44
CA GLN A 271 2.99 -13.34 -0.39
C GLN A 271 1.89 -13.25 0.70
N LYS A 272 1.50 -12.04 1.08
CA LYS A 272 0.44 -11.78 2.07
C LYS A 272 -0.89 -12.46 1.69
N ALA A 273 -1.21 -12.59 0.40
CA ALA A 273 -2.43 -13.26 -0.03
C ALA A 273 -2.42 -14.77 0.27
N ILE A 274 -1.24 -15.41 0.18
CA ILE A 274 -1.07 -16.82 0.56
C ILE A 274 -1.12 -16.98 2.08
N GLU A 275 -0.48 -16.07 2.82
CA GLU A 275 -0.51 -16.06 4.29
C GLU A 275 -1.94 -15.99 4.84
N GLN A 276 -2.78 -15.13 4.26
CA GLN A 276 -4.20 -15.02 4.63
C GLN A 276 -4.97 -16.32 4.38
N ALA A 277 -4.77 -16.96 3.23
CA ALA A 277 -5.38 -18.25 2.94
C ALA A 277 -4.94 -19.36 3.91
N VAL A 278 -3.66 -19.38 4.30
CA VAL A 278 -3.12 -20.31 5.30
C VAL A 278 -3.80 -20.11 6.65
N GLU A 279 -3.92 -18.86 7.11
CA GLU A 279 -4.60 -18.53 8.35
C GLU A 279 -6.07 -18.97 8.33
N PHE A 280 -6.77 -18.71 7.22
CA PHE A 280 -8.18 -19.06 7.05
C PHE A 280 -8.43 -20.58 7.06
N TYR A 281 -7.68 -21.34 6.27
CA TYR A 281 -7.91 -22.78 6.11
C TYR A 281 -7.31 -23.62 7.24
N LEU A 282 -6.08 -23.31 7.68
CA LEU A 282 -5.40 -24.09 8.70
C LEU A 282 -5.76 -23.66 10.13
N ARG A 283 -6.30 -22.44 10.30
CA ARG A 283 -6.63 -21.87 11.62
C ARG A 283 -5.45 -21.88 12.58
N VAL A 284 -4.27 -21.58 12.05
CA VAL A 284 -3.01 -21.55 12.81
C VAL A 284 -3.04 -20.42 13.84
N GLU A 285 -3.04 -20.79 15.12
CA GLU A 285 -3.03 -19.81 16.22
C GLU A 285 -1.69 -19.08 16.29
N ASN A 286 -1.74 -17.76 16.53
CA ASN A 286 -0.57 -16.89 16.67
C ASN A 286 0.38 -16.89 15.46
N PHE A 287 -0.13 -17.18 14.26
CA PHE A 287 0.66 -17.10 13.04
C PHE A 287 1.14 -15.67 12.79
N LYS A 288 2.43 -15.53 12.48
CA LYS A 288 3.03 -14.26 12.10
C LYS A 288 3.92 -14.46 10.87
N PRO A 289 4.04 -13.46 9.98
CA PRO A 289 4.87 -13.58 8.78
C PRO A 289 6.33 -13.97 9.08
N GLU A 290 6.89 -13.61 10.24
CA GLU A 290 8.27 -13.95 10.62
C GLU A 290 8.45 -15.42 10.99
N MET A 291 7.36 -16.19 11.14
CA MET A 291 7.41 -17.64 11.33
C MET A 291 7.68 -18.37 10.00
N ILE A 292 7.48 -17.72 8.85
CA ILE A 292 7.91 -18.25 7.56
C ILE A 292 9.44 -18.16 7.49
N LEU A 293 10.09 -19.31 7.32
CA LEU A 293 11.55 -19.43 7.36
C LEU A 293 12.22 -18.47 6.37
N GLU A 294 11.71 -18.41 5.14
CA GLU A 294 12.21 -17.56 4.05
C GLU A 294 12.09 -16.07 4.38
N ASN A 295 11.01 -15.65 5.03
CA ASN A 295 10.84 -14.27 5.51
C ASN A 295 11.91 -13.93 6.54
N ARG A 296 12.08 -14.81 7.53
CA ARG A 296 13.06 -14.61 8.59
C ARG A 296 14.47 -14.60 8.03
N LEU A 297 14.75 -15.48 7.07
CA LEU A 297 16.03 -15.56 6.39
C LEU A 297 16.30 -14.28 5.59
N ALA A 298 15.33 -13.81 4.79
CA ALA A 298 15.45 -12.57 4.03
C ALA A 298 15.68 -11.36 4.95
N GLU A 299 14.98 -11.29 6.08
CA GLU A 299 15.17 -10.26 7.10
C GLU A 299 16.61 -10.27 7.64
N VAL A 300 17.11 -11.44 8.04
CA VAL A 300 18.47 -11.59 8.58
C VAL A 300 19.54 -11.30 7.53
N MET A 301 19.38 -11.81 6.31
CA MET A 301 20.33 -11.63 5.21
C MET A 301 20.35 -10.21 4.64
N SER A 302 19.25 -9.45 4.76
CA SER A 302 19.19 -8.04 4.34
C SER A 302 20.00 -7.10 5.24
N ARG A 303 20.45 -7.57 6.40
CA ARG A 303 21.36 -6.85 7.29
C ARG A 303 22.78 -7.07 6.76
N ALA A 304 23.47 -5.99 6.39
CA ALA A 304 24.83 -6.07 5.82
C ALA A 304 25.77 -6.91 6.72
N PRO A 305 26.69 -7.69 6.14
CA PRO A 305 27.64 -8.46 6.93
C PRO A 305 28.54 -7.49 7.69
N VAL A 306 28.53 -7.60 9.02
CA VAL A 306 29.51 -6.91 9.88
C VAL A 306 30.90 -7.37 9.42
N GLN A 307 31.74 -6.43 8.98
CA GLN A 307 33.13 -6.71 8.63
C GLN A 307 33.81 -7.42 9.80
N ALA A 308 34.33 -8.62 9.49
CA ALA A 308 35.02 -9.48 10.43
C ALA A 308 36.34 -8.83 10.88
N ALA A 309 36.31 -8.11 12.00
CA ALA A 309 37.46 -8.01 12.89
C ALA A 309 37.43 -9.21 13.83
N ALA A 310 38.52 -9.96 13.87
CA ALA A 310 38.69 -11.20 14.61
C ALA A 310 38.19 -11.12 16.06
N GLN A 311 36.99 -11.64 16.30
CA GLN A 311 36.52 -12.09 17.60
C GLN A 311 35.89 -13.48 17.40
N PRO A 312 36.10 -14.45 18.32
CA PRO A 312 35.48 -15.76 18.21
C PRO A 312 33.95 -15.61 18.14
N PRO A 313 33.23 -16.55 17.52
CA PRO A 313 31.83 -16.37 17.18
C PRO A 313 31.02 -16.08 18.45
N ALA A 314 30.56 -14.83 18.57
CA ALA A 314 29.49 -14.51 19.50
C ALA A 314 28.25 -15.27 19.02
N GLN A 315 27.66 -16.04 19.92
CA GLN A 315 26.37 -16.71 19.74
C GLN A 315 25.36 -15.73 19.13
N PRO A 316 24.36 -16.22 18.34
CA PRO A 316 23.28 -15.35 17.88
C PRO A 316 22.73 -14.58 19.08
N PRO A 317 22.37 -13.28 18.97
CA PRO A 317 21.77 -12.59 20.10
C PRO A 317 20.58 -13.45 20.50
N ALA A 318 20.66 -14.00 21.71
CA ALA A 318 19.60 -14.81 22.26
C ALA A 318 18.30 -14.04 22.05
N GLN A 319 17.18 -14.74 21.80
CA GLN A 319 15.89 -14.13 22.11
C GLN A 319 16.07 -13.44 23.46
N PRO A 320 15.77 -12.13 23.56
CA PRO A 320 16.10 -11.38 24.76
C PRO A 320 15.60 -12.20 25.94
N ALA A 321 16.51 -12.69 26.77
CA ALA A 321 16.22 -13.72 27.77
C ALA A 321 15.10 -13.24 28.71
N THR A 322 14.97 -11.91 28.79
CA THR A 322 13.90 -11.19 29.44
C THR A 322 13.35 -10.07 28.56
N MET A 323 12.12 -9.62 28.83
CA MET A 323 11.58 -8.39 28.23
C MET A 323 12.49 -7.17 28.47
N ALA A 324 13.21 -7.14 29.60
CA ALA A 324 14.16 -6.07 29.89
C ALA A 324 15.29 -6.02 28.86
N ASP A 325 15.76 -7.17 28.37
CA ASP A 325 16.79 -7.23 27.33
C ASP A 325 16.25 -6.79 25.97
N ALA A 326 14.97 -7.04 25.70
CA ALA A 326 14.32 -6.59 24.46
C ALA A 326 14.23 -5.06 24.39
N LEU A 327 13.96 -4.42 25.54
CA LEU A 327 13.81 -2.97 25.65
C LEU A 327 15.15 -2.26 25.88
N ARG A 328 16.19 -2.98 26.32
CA ARG A 328 17.48 -2.40 26.71
C ARG A 328 18.09 -1.53 25.61
N GLY A 329 18.09 -2.01 24.38
CA GLY A 329 18.63 -1.23 23.25
C GLY A 329 17.91 0.09 23.01
N PHE A 330 16.59 0.15 23.23
CA PHE A 330 15.85 1.41 23.15
C PHE A 330 16.18 2.32 24.33
N VAL A 331 16.16 1.78 25.55
CA VAL A 331 16.44 2.53 26.79
C VAL A 331 17.86 3.10 26.78
N ASP A 332 18.86 2.33 26.37
CA ASP A 332 20.26 2.75 26.28
C ASP A 332 20.43 3.88 25.27
N ARG A 333 19.71 3.84 24.13
CA ARG A 333 19.71 4.93 23.15
C ARG A 333 19.06 6.20 23.69
N VAL A 334 17.92 6.09 24.37
CA VAL A 334 17.27 7.23 25.05
C VAL A 334 18.20 7.83 26.12
N ALA A 335 18.97 7.00 26.82
CA ALA A 335 19.91 7.44 27.85
C ALA A 335 21.25 7.96 27.28
N SER A 336 21.47 7.85 25.97
CA SER A 336 22.71 8.24 25.32
C SER A 336 22.81 9.77 25.13
N ALA A 337 23.98 10.24 24.70
CA ALA A 337 24.18 11.64 24.30
C ALA A 337 23.65 11.94 22.88
N GLU A 338 23.13 10.95 22.17
CA GLU A 338 22.54 11.15 20.85
C GLU A 338 21.18 11.86 20.97
N PRO A 339 20.83 12.74 20.02
CA PRO A 339 19.59 13.51 20.11
C PRO A 339 18.32 12.70 19.79
N ILE A 340 18.47 11.50 19.21
CA ILE A 340 17.37 10.60 18.83
C ILE A 340 17.67 9.16 19.31
N PRO A 341 16.69 8.42 19.86
CA PRO A 341 15.31 8.82 20.13
C PRO A 341 15.23 9.79 21.32
N GLY A 342 14.42 10.84 21.15
CA GLY A 342 14.29 11.93 22.12
C GLY A 342 12.99 11.87 22.94
N GLY A 343 12.68 12.99 23.60
CA GLY A 343 11.48 13.11 24.43
C GLY A 343 10.15 12.92 23.66
N GLY A 344 10.09 13.33 22.39
CA GLY A 344 8.92 13.09 21.54
C GLY A 344 8.68 11.61 21.26
N SER A 345 9.74 10.89 20.90
CA SER A 345 9.75 9.44 20.70
C SER A 345 9.28 8.68 21.96
N VAL A 346 9.76 9.08 23.14
CA VAL A 346 9.35 8.49 24.42
C VAL A 346 7.90 8.85 24.77
N ALA A 347 7.44 10.07 24.49
CA ALA A 347 6.06 10.46 24.68
C ALA A 347 5.10 9.62 23.81
N ALA A 348 5.45 9.42 22.54
CA ALA A 348 4.69 8.56 21.63
C ALA A 348 4.62 7.11 22.12
N LEU A 349 5.76 6.54 22.56
CA LEU A 349 5.79 5.19 23.13
C LEU A 349 4.94 5.07 24.39
N ALA A 350 5.00 6.05 25.29
CA ALA A 350 4.14 6.12 26.47
C ALA A 350 2.66 6.09 26.07
N GLY A 351 2.26 6.86 25.05
CA GLY A 351 0.89 6.84 24.55
C GLY A 351 0.47 5.47 24.02
N ALA A 352 1.34 4.84 23.22
CA ALA A 352 1.08 3.51 22.64
C ALA A 352 0.89 2.44 23.73
N LEU A 353 1.77 2.42 24.73
CA LEU A 353 1.68 1.52 25.89
C LEU A 353 0.42 1.81 26.72
N GLY A 354 0.08 3.09 26.89
CA GLY A 354 -1.12 3.50 27.62
C GLY A 354 -2.42 3.01 26.96
N ALA A 355 -2.54 3.19 25.65
CA ALA A 355 -3.67 2.68 24.88
C ALA A 355 -3.71 1.14 24.86
N ALA A 356 -2.57 0.46 24.80
CA ALA A 356 -2.49 -1.00 24.86
C ALA A 356 -2.98 -1.56 26.21
N LEU A 357 -2.64 -0.90 27.33
CA LEU A 357 -3.17 -1.26 28.65
C LEU A 357 -4.70 -1.05 28.74
N GLY A 358 -5.22 0.02 28.12
CA GLY A 358 -6.66 0.22 27.95
C GLY A 358 -7.33 -0.95 27.22
N GLN A 359 -6.76 -1.39 26.10
CA GLN A 359 -7.25 -2.55 25.36
C GLN A 359 -7.22 -3.84 26.20
N MET A 360 -6.12 -4.10 26.92
CA MET A 360 -5.99 -5.27 27.79
C MET A 360 -7.08 -5.28 28.87
N ALA A 361 -7.30 -4.15 29.54
CA ALA A 361 -8.31 -4.02 30.58
C ALA A 361 -9.72 -4.28 30.03
N ILE A 362 -10.03 -3.76 28.84
CA ILE A 362 -11.32 -4.00 28.16
C ILE A 362 -11.48 -5.49 27.80
N ARG A 363 -10.45 -6.11 27.22
CA ARG A 363 -10.46 -7.54 26.85
C ARG A 363 -10.68 -8.43 28.06
N ILE A 364 -10.05 -8.14 29.20
CA ILE A 364 -10.25 -8.94 30.42
C ILE A 364 -11.63 -8.69 31.02
N THR A 365 -12.11 -7.43 30.99
CA THR A 365 -13.40 -7.04 31.56
C THR A 365 -14.57 -7.66 30.80
N ARG A 366 -14.56 -7.63 29.46
CA ARG A 366 -15.69 -8.10 28.63
C ARG A 366 -15.97 -9.61 28.76
N GLU A 367 -14.98 -10.41 29.13
CA GLU A 367 -15.14 -11.86 29.36
C GLU A 367 -15.90 -12.17 30.67
N LYS A 368 -16.15 -11.16 31.52
CA LYS A 368 -16.88 -11.32 32.78
C LYS A 368 -18.39 -11.21 32.54
N LYS A 369 -19.14 -12.20 33.02
CA LYS A 369 -20.61 -12.29 32.84
C LYS A 369 -21.35 -10.98 33.16
N ASN A 370 -20.99 -10.30 34.26
CA ASN A 370 -21.66 -9.07 34.71
C ASN A 370 -21.40 -7.84 33.83
N TYR A 371 -20.48 -7.93 32.86
CA TYR A 371 -20.07 -6.81 32.01
C TYR A 371 -20.50 -6.99 30.54
N GLN A 372 -21.12 -8.12 30.19
CA GLN A 372 -21.55 -8.43 28.82
C GLN A 372 -22.57 -7.43 28.26
N GLN A 373 -23.35 -6.77 29.12
CA GLN A 373 -24.27 -5.70 28.76
C GLN A 373 -23.59 -4.48 28.11
N HIS A 374 -22.26 -4.37 28.19
CA HIS A 374 -21.46 -3.30 27.59
C HIS A 374 -20.65 -3.77 26.35
N ALA A 375 -20.94 -4.95 25.81
CA ALA A 375 -20.17 -5.57 24.72
C ALA A 375 -19.94 -4.66 23.50
N GLU A 376 -20.98 -3.96 23.04
CA GLU A 376 -20.86 -3.04 21.90
C GLU A 376 -19.94 -1.85 22.20
N ARG A 377 -20.04 -1.26 23.41
CA ARG A 377 -19.16 -0.17 23.85
C ARG A 377 -17.71 -0.63 23.91
N TYR A 378 -17.47 -1.86 24.37
CA TYR A 378 -16.12 -2.43 24.39
C TYR A 378 -15.59 -2.73 22.99
N ALA A 379 -16.43 -3.21 22.07
CA ALA A 379 -16.01 -3.46 20.70
C ALA A 379 -15.59 -2.17 19.97
N ASP A 380 -16.40 -1.10 20.07
CA ASP A 380 -16.06 0.23 19.53
C ASP A 380 -14.75 0.78 20.13
N ALA A 381 -14.63 0.71 21.46
CA ALA A 381 -13.45 1.20 22.14
C ALA A 381 -12.19 0.41 21.77
N LEU A 382 -12.28 -0.91 21.59
CA LEU A 382 -11.14 -1.74 21.18
C LEU A 382 -10.67 -1.40 19.76
N ASP A 383 -11.59 -1.18 18.81
CA ASP A 383 -11.23 -0.76 17.46
C ASP A 383 -10.49 0.58 17.48
N ARG A 384 -11.07 1.57 18.15
CA ARG A 384 -10.51 2.93 18.25
C ARG A 384 -9.17 2.95 18.97
N LEU A 385 -9.06 2.27 20.12
CA LEU A 385 -7.79 2.17 20.85
C LEU A 385 -6.73 1.42 20.04
N SER A 386 -7.08 0.37 19.29
CA SER A 386 -6.12 -0.33 18.43
C SER A 386 -5.56 0.58 17.35
N ARG A 387 -6.39 1.43 16.74
CA ARG A 387 -5.94 2.42 15.77
C ARG A 387 -4.97 3.41 16.40
N HIS A 388 -5.32 3.98 17.55
CA HIS A 388 -4.46 4.92 18.27
C HIS A 388 -3.15 4.28 18.75
N THR A 389 -3.16 3.02 19.21
CA THR A 389 -1.93 2.30 19.56
C THR A 389 -0.99 2.19 18.37
N ALA A 390 -1.49 1.82 17.18
CA ALA A 390 -0.67 1.70 15.98
C ALA A 390 -0.14 3.06 15.51
N GLU A 391 -0.97 4.11 15.55
CA GLU A 391 -0.56 5.48 15.20
C GLU A 391 0.54 6.01 16.14
N LEU A 392 0.34 5.88 17.46
CA LEU A 392 1.28 6.31 18.49
C LEU A 392 2.61 5.56 18.38
N LEU A 393 2.58 4.25 18.13
CA LEU A 393 3.80 3.48 17.92
C LEU A 393 4.56 3.96 16.67
N GLY A 394 3.85 4.27 15.58
CA GLY A 394 4.45 4.84 14.38
C GLY A 394 5.03 6.24 14.56
N PHE A 395 4.58 7.02 15.55
CA PHE A 395 5.16 8.32 15.86
C PHE A 395 6.53 8.25 16.56
N VAL A 396 6.92 7.10 17.12
CA VAL A 396 8.25 6.89 17.71
C VAL A 396 9.34 7.13 16.67
N ASP A 397 9.20 6.52 15.49
CA ASP A 397 10.18 6.66 14.41
C ASP A 397 10.03 8.02 13.70
N ARG A 398 8.80 8.47 13.45
CA ARG A 398 8.54 9.75 12.76
C ARG A 398 9.07 10.97 13.52
N ASP A 399 9.11 10.93 14.84
CA ASP A 399 9.73 11.98 15.67
C ASP A 399 11.23 12.09 15.38
N SER A 400 11.92 10.94 15.29
CA SER A 400 13.33 10.88 14.95
C SER A 400 13.59 11.38 13.52
N GLU A 401 12.78 10.95 12.55
CA GLU A 401 12.86 11.41 11.15
C GLU A 401 12.63 12.93 11.01
N ALA A 402 11.67 13.46 11.75
CA ALA A 402 11.37 14.89 11.74
C ALA A 402 12.51 15.72 12.34
N TYR A 403 13.15 15.22 13.41
CA TYR A 403 14.34 15.84 13.99
C TYR A 403 15.50 15.88 12.98
N GLU A 404 15.77 14.76 12.30
CA GLU A 404 16.81 14.67 11.28
C GLU A 404 16.59 15.69 10.15
N ARG A 405 15.33 15.87 9.72
CA ARG A 405 14.97 16.87 8.71
C ARG A 405 15.28 18.31 9.14
N VAL A 406 14.99 18.65 10.39
CA VAL A 406 15.35 19.97 10.95
C VAL A 406 16.87 20.13 10.98
N MET A 407 17.60 19.10 11.41
CA MET A 407 19.07 19.14 11.44
C MET A 407 19.69 19.26 10.05
N ALA A 408 19.11 18.60 9.04
CA ALA A 408 19.52 18.73 7.65
C ALA A 408 19.35 20.17 7.14
N ALA A 409 18.24 20.84 7.50
CA ALA A 409 18.03 22.24 7.17
C ALA A 409 19.07 23.17 7.84
N TYR A 410 19.43 22.91 9.11
CA TYR A 410 20.47 23.68 9.80
C TYR A 410 21.86 23.53 9.20
N LYS A 411 22.16 22.38 8.57
CA LYS A 411 23.43 22.07 7.88
C LYS A 411 23.60 22.79 6.54
N LEU A 412 22.54 23.38 5.98
CA LEU A 412 22.66 24.18 4.75
C LEU A 412 23.63 25.36 4.94
N PRO A 413 24.36 25.77 3.88
CA PRO A 413 25.26 26.92 3.94
C PRO A 413 24.55 28.19 4.44
N LYS A 414 25.20 28.95 5.33
CA LYS A 414 24.59 30.11 6.02
C LYS A 414 24.10 31.20 5.07
N ASP A 415 24.72 31.29 3.91
CA ASP A 415 24.46 32.22 2.81
C ASP A 415 23.43 31.70 1.79
N SER A 416 22.96 30.45 1.93
CA SER A 416 21.94 29.90 1.05
C SER A 416 20.61 30.65 1.23
N PRO A 417 20.01 31.16 0.14
CA PRO A 417 18.72 31.87 0.21
C PRO A 417 17.58 30.95 0.68
N ASP A 418 17.72 29.63 0.51
CA ASP A 418 16.71 28.64 0.88
C ASP A 418 16.83 28.14 2.32
N ARG A 419 17.92 28.49 3.04
CA ARG A 419 18.20 27.95 4.37
C ARG A 419 17.14 28.30 5.40
N GLU A 420 16.74 29.57 5.46
CA GLU A 420 15.74 30.02 6.43
C GLU A 420 14.39 29.35 6.15
N ARG A 421 14.00 29.26 4.88
CA ARG A 421 12.77 28.57 4.46
C ARG A 421 12.79 27.09 4.85
N ALA A 422 13.88 26.39 4.56
CA ALA A 422 14.03 24.98 4.91
C ALA A 422 13.96 24.74 6.42
N ILE A 423 14.52 25.65 7.24
CA ILE A 423 14.43 25.57 8.70
C ILE A 423 12.99 25.78 9.16
N GLN A 424 12.29 26.79 8.65
CA GLN A 424 10.88 27.04 9.00
C GLN A 424 9.98 25.87 8.59
N ASP A 425 10.12 25.35 7.37
CA ASP A 425 9.36 24.19 6.88
C ASP A 425 9.67 22.93 7.71
N GLY A 426 10.94 22.71 8.06
CA GLY A 426 11.37 21.63 8.94
C GLY A 426 10.75 21.73 10.34
N LEU A 427 10.78 22.91 10.96
CA LEU A 427 10.21 23.13 12.30
C LEU A 427 8.69 22.97 12.32
N MET A 428 7.99 23.45 11.27
CA MET A 428 6.55 23.24 11.14
C MET A 428 6.22 21.75 11.04
N HIS A 429 6.96 21.00 10.23
CA HIS A 429 6.80 19.55 10.11
C HIS A 429 7.13 18.81 11.42
N ALA A 430 8.23 19.18 12.08
CA ALA A 430 8.62 18.61 13.37
C ALA A 430 7.64 18.96 14.51
N THR A 431 6.85 20.02 14.38
CA THR A 431 5.78 20.35 15.33
C THR A 431 4.51 19.56 15.05
N GLU A 432 4.27 19.16 13.80
CA GLU A 432 3.11 18.36 13.42
C GLU A 432 3.12 16.96 14.07
N ILE A 433 4.30 16.34 14.23
CA ILE A 433 4.43 15.03 14.87
C ILE A 433 3.94 15.02 16.34
N PRO A 434 4.40 15.92 17.24
CA PRO A 434 3.87 15.99 18.59
C PRO A 434 2.42 16.49 18.62
N CYS A 435 1.94 17.33 17.69
CA CYS A 435 0.50 17.62 17.57
C CYS A 435 -0.32 16.34 17.42
N ARG A 436 0.05 15.49 16.45
CA ARG A 436 -0.65 14.23 16.18
C ARG A 436 -0.50 13.22 17.31
N THR A 437 0.68 13.16 17.93
CA THR A 437 0.92 12.35 19.14
C THR A 437 -0.01 12.77 20.28
N GLY A 438 -0.10 14.08 20.54
CA GLY A 438 -0.98 14.66 21.56
C GLY A 438 -2.44 14.37 21.27
N SER A 439 -2.92 14.60 20.03
CA SER A 439 -4.30 14.34 19.64
C SER A 439 -4.68 12.86 19.75
N SER A 440 -3.82 11.95 19.28
CA SER A 440 -4.09 10.52 19.35
C SER A 440 -4.08 10.01 20.80
N ALA A 441 -3.17 10.50 21.64
CA ALA A 441 -3.12 10.13 23.04
C ALA A 441 -4.30 10.72 23.84
N ALA A 442 -4.70 11.96 23.51
CA ALA A 442 -5.89 12.60 24.08
C ALA A 442 -7.15 11.81 23.76
N GLU A 443 -7.37 11.42 22.50
CA GLU A 443 -8.57 10.66 22.16
C GLU A 443 -8.58 9.27 22.81
N ALA A 444 -7.43 8.58 22.85
CA ALA A 444 -7.29 7.33 23.58
C ALA A 444 -7.54 7.49 25.09
N LEU A 445 -7.09 8.60 25.70
CA LEU A 445 -7.36 8.93 27.10
C LEU A 445 -8.85 9.11 27.34
N ARG A 446 -9.54 9.87 26.48
CA ARG A 446 -10.99 10.10 26.58
C ARG A 446 -11.77 8.79 26.52
N ILE A 447 -11.40 7.89 25.60
CA ILE A 447 -12.01 6.55 25.51
C ILE A 447 -11.82 5.78 26.83
N CYS A 448 -10.63 5.83 27.42
CA CYS A 448 -10.38 5.17 28.70
C CYS A 448 -11.24 5.80 29.81
N GLU A 449 -11.25 7.13 29.94
CA GLU A 449 -12.04 7.81 30.97
C GLU A 449 -13.54 7.50 30.86
N ASP A 450 -14.10 7.47 29.64
CA ASP A 450 -15.51 7.13 29.38
C ASP A 450 -15.88 5.70 29.82
N LEU A 451 -14.89 4.81 29.93
CA LEU A 451 -15.06 3.42 30.32
C LEU A 451 -14.68 3.14 31.78
N ARG A 452 -14.06 4.09 32.49
CA ARG A 452 -13.46 3.87 33.82
C ARG A 452 -14.40 3.19 34.81
N SER A 453 -15.66 3.61 34.86
CA SER A 453 -16.67 3.07 35.78
C SER A 453 -17.15 1.65 35.44
N ILE A 454 -16.85 1.19 34.23
CA ILE A 454 -17.22 -0.13 33.71
C ILE A 454 -15.99 -0.97 33.36
N ILE A 455 -14.85 -0.73 34.01
CA ILE A 455 -13.69 -1.62 33.99
C ILE A 455 -13.70 -2.52 35.23
N HIS A 456 -13.36 -3.80 35.06
CA HIS A 456 -13.35 -4.76 36.16
C HIS A 456 -12.24 -4.44 37.18
N VAL A 457 -12.57 -4.51 38.47
CA VAL A 457 -11.67 -4.14 39.58
C VAL A 457 -10.31 -4.85 39.54
N ASN A 458 -10.26 -6.12 39.13
CA ASN A 458 -9.00 -6.89 39.06
C ASN A 458 -7.97 -6.35 38.06
N VAL A 459 -8.36 -5.49 37.11
CA VAL A 459 -7.43 -4.86 36.14
C VAL A 459 -7.34 -3.35 36.36
N ALA A 460 -7.86 -2.84 37.47
CA ALA A 460 -7.90 -1.41 37.76
C ALA A 460 -6.50 -0.78 37.87
N SER A 461 -5.52 -1.52 38.41
CA SER A 461 -4.13 -1.05 38.48
C SER A 461 -3.52 -0.88 37.09
N ASP A 462 -3.66 -1.88 36.22
CA ASP A 462 -3.13 -1.86 34.86
C ASP A 462 -3.80 -0.76 34.03
N PHE A 463 -5.12 -0.62 34.18
CA PHE A 463 -5.90 0.43 33.55
C PHE A 463 -5.45 1.83 34.01
N GLN A 464 -5.20 2.01 35.31
CA GLN A 464 -4.74 3.27 35.87
C GLN A 464 -3.35 3.65 35.37
N VAL A 465 -2.43 2.69 35.25
CA VAL A 465 -1.12 2.92 34.61
C VAL A 465 -1.32 3.34 33.15
N GLY A 466 -2.25 2.69 32.43
CA GLY A 466 -2.59 3.03 31.05
C GLY A 466 -3.02 4.49 30.88
N VAL A 467 -3.95 4.94 31.73
CA VAL A 467 -4.41 6.33 31.77
C VAL A 467 -3.26 7.30 32.06
N GLN A 468 -2.44 7.01 33.07
CA GLN A 468 -1.31 7.88 33.43
C GLN A 468 -0.27 7.98 32.30
N MET A 469 -0.09 6.89 31.56
CA MET A 469 0.80 6.87 30.40
C MET A 469 0.27 7.71 29.25
N LEU A 470 -1.04 7.66 28.98
CA LEU A 470 -1.68 8.54 28.01
C LEU A 470 -1.58 10.03 28.42
N GLN A 471 -1.81 10.34 29.70
CA GLN A 471 -1.60 11.70 30.23
C GLN A 471 -0.14 12.17 30.05
N THR A 472 0.82 11.26 30.28
CA THR A 472 2.25 11.53 30.09
C THR A 472 2.57 11.80 28.61
N SER A 473 1.96 11.04 27.69
CA SER A 473 2.10 11.25 26.25
C SER A 473 1.59 12.64 25.83
N VAL A 474 0.41 13.06 26.31
CA VAL A 474 -0.15 14.39 26.02
C VAL A 474 0.76 15.50 26.57
N ARG A 475 1.25 15.37 27.81
CA ARG A 475 2.20 16.33 28.40
C ARG A 475 3.53 16.38 27.63
N GLY A 476 4.03 15.22 27.22
CA GLY A 476 5.23 15.12 26.40
C GLY A 476 5.05 15.79 25.04
N ALA A 477 3.91 15.58 24.38
CA ALA A 477 3.57 16.28 23.14
C ALA A 477 3.58 17.81 23.33
N VAL A 478 2.91 18.32 24.36
CA VAL A 478 2.90 19.76 24.69
C VAL A 478 4.32 20.31 24.90
N ALA A 479 5.18 19.60 25.62
CA ALA A 479 6.56 20.03 25.87
C ALA A 479 7.40 20.10 24.56
N ASN A 480 7.25 19.10 23.68
CA ASN A 480 7.95 19.09 22.39
C ASN A 480 7.42 20.16 21.45
N MET A 481 6.09 20.39 21.41
CA MET A 481 5.49 21.49 20.67
C MET A 481 6.08 22.82 21.13
N ARG A 482 6.00 23.14 22.43
CA ARG A 482 6.54 24.39 23.00
C ARG A 482 8.00 24.62 22.63
N THR A 483 8.81 23.56 22.65
CA THR A 483 10.22 23.62 22.25
C THR A 483 10.35 24.06 20.79
N ASN A 484 9.63 23.43 19.87
CA ASN A 484 9.68 23.77 18.45
C ASN A 484 9.11 25.17 18.15
N LEU A 485 8.05 25.59 18.86
CA LEU A 485 7.47 26.93 18.71
C LEU A 485 8.47 28.06 18.99
N THR A 486 9.53 27.83 19.78
CA THR A 486 10.58 28.85 19.99
C THR A 486 11.29 29.22 18.69
N GLY A 487 11.38 28.31 17.72
CA GLY A 487 12.03 28.53 16.42
C GLY A 487 11.09 28.93 15.27
N ILE A 488 9.77 28.76 15.44
CA ILE A 488 8.78 29.08 14.40
C ILE A 488 8.48 30.58 14.38
N LYS A 489 8.60 31.19 13.20
CA LYS A 489 8.38 32.63 12.99
C LYS A 489 7.00 32.97 12.44
N ASP A 490 6.32 32.05 11.76
CA ASP A 490 4.97 32.29 11.21
C ASP A 490 3.93 32.52 12.33
N PRO A 491 3.36 33.74 12.47
CA PRO A 491 2.39 34.05 13.51
C PRO A 491 1.13 33.18 13.43
N ALA A 492 0.68 32.83 12.21
CA ALA A 492 -0.52 32.02 12.03
C ALA A 492 -0.28 30.59 12.50
N ALA A 493 0.88 30.00 12.20
CA ALA A 493 1.27 28.69 12.72
C ALA A 493 1.40 28.68 14.25
N ARG A 494 2.02 29.71 14.83
CA ARG A 494 2.17 29.83 16.28
C ARG A 494 0.82 29.84 17.01
N ILE A 495 -0.11 30.70 16.58
CA ILE A 495 -1.46 30.77 17.17
C ILE A 495 -2.15 29.40 17.11
N ARG A 496 -2.13 28.74 15.94
CA ARG A 496 -2.74 27.40 15.80
C ARG A 496 -2.16 26.37 16.77
N TYR A 497 -0.84 26.36 16.96
CA TYR A 497 -0.22 25.41 17.86
C TYR A 497 -0.39 25.79 19.34
N GLU A 498 -0.43 27.08 19.67
CA GLU A 498 -0.74 27.58 21.02
C GLU A 498 -2.17 27.21 21.44
N ASP A 499 -3.15 27.39 20.54
CA ASP A 499 -4.54 26.96 20.79
C ASP A 499 -4.64 25.46 21.04
N MET A 500 -3.88 24.66 20.28
CA MET A 500 -3.84 23.21 20.45
C MET A 500 -3.19 22.79 21.77
N ILE A 501 -2.11 23.46 22.17
CA ILE A 501 -1.48 23.27 23.49
C ILE A 501 -2.50 23.55 24.60
N LEU A 502 -3.21 24.69 24.52
CA LEU A 502 -4.22 25.04 25.53
C LEU A 502 -5.33 23.99 25.61
N SER A 503 -5.78 23.46 24.47
CA SER A 503 -6.77 22.38 24.43
C SER A 503 -6.26 21.11 25.14
N PHE A 504 -5.01 20.72 24.91
CA PHE A 504 -4.40 19.57 25.61
C PHE A 504 -4.24 19.81 27.11
N GLU A 505 -3.86 21.01 27.53
CA GLU A 505 -3.73 21.34 28.94
C GLU A 505 -5.07 21.33 29.67
N GLN A 506 -6.10 21.96 29.08
CA GLN A 506 -7.47 21.91 29.61
C GLN A 506 -7.97 20.48 29.75
N MET A 507 -7.70 19.63 28.77
CA MET A 507 -8.07 18.22 28.82
C MET A 507 -7.41 17.48 30.00
N LEU A 508 -6.17 17.81 30.33
CA LEU A 508 -5.44 17.20 31.45
C LEU A 508 -5.88 17.72 32.83
N GLU A 509 -6.54 18.88 32.86
CA GLU A 509 -7.05 19.52 34.08
C GLU A 509 -8.47 19.07 34.46
N ILE A 510 -9.27 18.59 33.48
CA ILE A 510 -10.60 18.03 33.74
C ILE A 510 -10.43 16.71 34.51
N ARG A 511 -10.70 16.75 35.82
CA ARG A 511 -10.74 15.61 36.73
C ARG A 511 -12.12 15.46 37.36
#